data_AF-A0A0F4GLV2-F1
#
_entry.id   AF-A0A0F4GLV2-F1
#
_cell.length_a   1.000
_cell.length_b   1.000
_cell.length_c   1.000
_cell.angle_alpha   90.00
_cell.angle_beta   90.00
_cell.angle_gamma   90.00
#
_symmetry.space_group_name_H-M   'P 1'
#
loop_
_entity.id
_entity.type
_entity.pdbx_description
1 polymer ?
#
loop_
_entity_poly.entity_id
_entity_poly.type
_entity_poly.pdbx_seq_one_letter_code
_entity_poly.pdbx_strand_id
1 'polypeptide(L)'
;MSKIRKSATGHDARLQSLMGSVTGIVLKAVLIPLGVTVAVYVGILSALIVAPSLQAYVVYLHKVTLTWGKDLNCPEQFGMLRNQAVPFNIETEDGVKLHAWQIVPLGVYQRNRDAIVDQDLIAPVEDVTTTLNFQLLRNDPEARLVLYMHGTSGTLGSTIRPTSYRNIYSSAPDKIYVLTFDYRGYGLSSGVPTEPTRRP
;
A
#
# COMPACT_ATOMS: atom_id res chain seq x y z
N MET A 1 -83.23 4.75 4.05
CA MET A 1 -82.00 5.46 4.52
C MET A 1 -80.94 4.56 5.20
N SER A 2 -81.20 3.27 5.47
CA SER A 2 -80.25 2.37 6.17
C SER A 2 -79.12 1.80 5.29
N LYS A 3 -79.38 1.53 3.99
CA LYS A 3 -78.40 0.92 3.07
C LYS A 3 -77.21 1.84 2.71
N ILE A 4 -77.43 3.14 2.62
CA ILE A 4 -76.38 4.13 2.25
C ILE A 4 -75.37 4.30 3.39
N ARG A 5 -75.84 4.29 4.65
CA ARG A 5 -74.99 4.48 5.83
C ARG A 5 -74.03 3.30 6.05
N LYS A 6 -74.47 2.06 5.78
CA LYS A 6 -73.60 0.85 5.84
C LYS A 6 -72.50 0.86 4.79
N SER A 7 -72.78 1.39 3.59
CA SER A 7 -71.81 1.47 2.48
C SER A 7 -70.67 2.45 2.77
N ALA A 8 -70.96 3.59 3.41
CA ALA A 8 -69.96 4.59 3.80
C ALA A 8 -68.98 4.03 4.85
N THR A 9 -69.51 3.42 5.93
CA THR A 9 -68.68 2.78 6.97
C THR A 9 -67.79 1.66 6.45
N GLY A 10 -68.23 0.91 5.44
CA GLY A 10 -67.41 -0.15 4.82
C GLY A 10 -66.29 0.40 3.93
N HIS A 11 -66.50 1.57 3.33
CA HIS A 11 -65.48 2.27 2.54
C HIS A 11 -64.40 2.87 3.45
N ASP A 12 -64.79 3.52 4.54
CA ASP A 12 -63.88 4.10 5.53
C ASP A 12 -63.02 3.05 6.22
N ALA A 13 -63.59 1.89 6.57
CA ALA A 13 -62.86 0.77 7.14
C ALA A 13 -61.83 0.17 6.16
N ARG A 14 -62.16 0.11 4.86
CA ARG A 14 -61.23 -0.32 3.80
C ARG A 14 -60.11 0.70 3.59
N LEU A 15 -60.41 2.00 3.61
CA LEU A 15 -59.40 3.05 3.52
C LEU A 15 -58.44 3.03 4.72
N GLN A 16 -58.96 2.88 5.95
CA GLN A 16 -58.12 2.75 7.14
C GLN A 16 -57.22 1.51 7.10
N SER A 17 -57.74 0.38 6.65
CA SER A 17 -56.97 -0.86 6.46
C SER A 17 -55.87 -0.72 5.38
N LEU A 18 -56.20 -0.06 4.28
CA LEU A 18 -55.26 0.20 3.18
C LEU A 18 -54.15 1.17 3.63
N MET A 19 -54.52 2.26 4.30
CA MET A 19 -53.57 3.24 4.83
C MET A 19 -52.65 2.63 5.89
N GLY A 20 -53.17 1.76 6.77
CA GLY A 20 -52.35 1.00 7.73
C GLY A 20 -51.38 0.03 7.04
N SER A 21 -51.83 -0.64 5.97
CA SER A 21 -51.01 -1.57 5.18
C SER A 21 -49.90 -0.84 4.42
N VAL A 22 -50.21 0.29 3.77
CA VAL A 22 -49.24 1.15 3.07
C VAL A 22 -48.21 1.71 4.06
N THR A 23 -48.66 2.20 5.21
CA THR A 23 -47.76 2.70 6.28
C THR A 23 -46.83 1.59 6.77
N GLY A 24 -47.34 0.38 6.97
CA GLY A 24 -46.52 -0.77 7.37
C GLY A 24 -45.50 -1.20 6.30
N ILE A 25 -45.85 -1.12 5.02
CA ILE A 25 -44.93 -1.40 3.90
C ILE A 25 -43.83 -0.35 3.84
N VAL A 26 -44.18 0.94 3.92
CA VAL A 26 -43.21 2.05 3.89
C VAL A 26 -42.27 1.96 5.09
N LEU A 27 -42.79 1.68 6.29
CA LEU A 27 -41.97 1.54 7.49
C LEU A 27 -40.97 0.38 7.37
N LYS A 28 -41.40 -0.79 6.87
CA LYS A 28 -40.49 -1.92 6.60
C LYS A 28 -39.46 -1.59 5.54
N ALA A 29 -39.87 -0.91 4.47
CA ALA A 29 -38.99 -0.52 3.38
C ALA A 29 -37.89 0.47 3.83
N VAL A 30 -38.09 1.20 4.92
CA VAL A 30 -37.08 2.09 5.51
C VAL A 30 -36.28 1.40 6.62
N LEU A 31 -36.94 0.71 7.54
CA LEU A 31 -36.29 0.10 8.70
C LEU A 31 -35.42 -1.10 8.35
N ILE A 32 -35.81 -1.91 7.35
CA ILE A 32 -35.02 -3.09 6.96
C ILE A 32 -33.68 -2.66 6.35
N PRO A 33 -33.59 -1.78 5.34
CA PRO A 33 -32.30 -1.35 4.81
C PRO A 33 -31.44 -0.63 5.85
N LEU A 34 -32.04 0.19 6.71
CA LEU A 34 -31.33 0.86 7.80
C LEU A 34 -30.75 -0.17 8.79
N GLY A 35 -31.57 -1.13 9.22
CA GLY A 35 -31.16 -2.21 10.11
C GLY A 35 -30.06 -3.08 9.52
N VAL A 36 -30.17 -3.45 8.23
CA VAL A 36 -29.13 -4.18 7.50
C VAL A 36 -27.84 -3.37 7.44
N THR A 37 -27.90 -2.08 7.15
CA THR A 37 -26.72 -1.20 7.09
C THR A 37 -26.01 -1.13 8.44
N VAL A 38 -26.77 -0.95 9.53
CA VAL A 38 -26.22 -0.93 10.89
C VAL A 38 -25.61 -2.29 11.26
N ALA A 39 -26.31 -3.39 10.97
CA ALA A 39 -25.82 -4.74 11.25
C ALA A 39 -24.52 -5.06 10.49
N VAL A 40 -24.44 -4.67 9.21
CA VAL A 40 -23.22 -4.81 8.40
C VAL A 40 -22.08 -3.97 8.98
N TYR A 41 -22.34 -2.71 9.33
CA TYR A 41 -21.34 -1.83 9.90
C TYR A 41 -20.77 -2.37 11.22
N VAL A 42 -21.65 -2.74 12.16
CA VAL A 42 -21.24 -3.33 13.44
C VAL A 42 -20.51 -4.65 13.22
N GLY A 43 -21.00 -5.50 12.32
CA GLY A 43 -20.36 -6.76 11.98
C GLY A 43 -18.93 -6.59 11.47
N ILE A 44 -18.69 -5.61 10.58
CA ILE A 44 -17.34 -5.29 10.08
C ILE A 44 -16.44 -4.81 11.23
N LEU A 45 -16.92 -3.89 12.08
CA LEU A 45 -16.14 -3.41 13.22
C LEU A 45 -15.81 -4.54 14.21
N SER A 46 -16.79 -5.40 14.53
CA SER A 46 -16.57 -6.57 15.38
C SER A 46 -15.54 -7.53 14.78
N ALA A 47 -15.61 -7.80 13.46
CA ALA A 47 -14.63 -8.62 12.78
C ALA A 47 -13.22 -8.02 12.83
N LEU A 48 -13.09 -6.70 12.67
CA LEU A 48 -11.81 -6.00 12.79
C LEU A 48 -11.22 -6.06 14.21
N ILE A 49 -12.07 -5.99 15.25
CA ILE A 49 -11.62 -6.10 16.65
C ILE A 49 -11.17 -7.54 16.97
N VAL A 50 -11.88 -8.55 16.46
CA VAL A 50 -11.62 -9.96 16.79
C VAL A 50 -10.47 -10.54 15.98
N ALA A 51 -10.19 -10.01 14.78
CA ALA A 51 -9.16 -10.54 13.88
C ALA A 51 -8.02 -9.53 13.62
N PRO A 52 -6.94 -9.54 14.44
CA PRO A 52 -5.78 -8.68 14.25
C PRO A 52 -5.12 -8.82 12.87
N SER A 53 -5.14 -10.02 12.29
CA SER A 53 -4.64 -10.24 10.93
C SER A 53 -5.46 -9.47 9.91
N LEU A 54 -6.80 -9.51 9.99
CA LEU A 54 -7.70 -8.75 9.12
C LEU A 54 -7.49 -7.24 9.29
N GLN A 55 -7.31 -6.78 10.53
CA GLN A 55 -6.95 -5.40 10.81
C GLN A 55 -5.64 -5.00 10.10
N ALA A 56 -4.59 -5.82 10.16
CA ALA A 56 -3.34 -5.55 9.47
C ALA A 56 -3.48 -5.53 7.93
N TYR A 57 -4.35 -6.36 7.36
CA TYR A 57 -4.67 -6.29 5.93
C TYR A 57 -5.39 -4.99 5.56
N VAL A 58 -6.41 -4.59 6.34
CA VAL A 58 -7.27 -3.43 6.05
C VAL A 58 -6.56 -2.10 6.35
N VAL A 59 -5.68 -2.05 7.35
CA VAL A 59 -4.96 -0.82 7.72
C VAL A 59 -3.74 -0.60 6.82
N TYR A 60 -2.94 -1.64 6.60
CA TYR A 60 -1.66 -1.48 5.91
C TYR A 60 -1.75 -1.73 4.40
N LEU A 61 -2.77 -2.46 3.93
CA LEU A 61 -2.89 -2.92 2.54
C LEU A 61 -1.57 -3.55 2.03
N HIS A 62 -0.82 -4.19 2.93
CA HIS A 62 0.58 -4.56 2.71
C HIS A 62 0.79 -5.68 1.70
N LYS A 63 -0.28 -6.43 1.37
CA LYS A 63 -0.28 -7.42 0.29
C LYS A 63 -0.74 -6.87 -1.06
N VAL A 64 -1.17 -5.62 -1.13
CA VAL A 64 -1.53 -4.96 -2.38
C VAL A 64 -0.26 -4.33 -2.96
N THR A 65 0.44 -5.05 -3.85
CA THR A 65 1.77 -4.67 -4.34
C THR A 65 1.75 -3.71 -5.54
N LEU A 66 0.75 -3.78 -6.41
CA LEU A 66 0.61 -2.90 -7.60
C LEU A 66 1.85 -2.88 -8.52
N THR A 67 2.60 -3.98 -8.61
CA THR A 67 3.79 -4.08 -9.48
C THR A 67 3.44 -4.42 -10.93
N TRP A 68 2.20 -4.82 -11.21
CA TRP A 68 1.73 -5.24 -12.55
C TRP A 68 2.54 -6.40 -13.14
N GLY A 69 2.86 -7.40 -12.31
CA GLY A 69 3.62 -8.59 -12.73
C GLY A 69 5.13 -8.36 -12.90
N LYS A 70 5.61 -7.15 -12.60
CA LYS A 70 7.04 -6.82 -12.65
C LYS A 70 7.79 -7.35 -11.44
N ASP A 71 9.04 -7.75 -11.66
CA ASP A 71 9.93 -8.28 -10.64
C ASP A 71 10.74 -7.17 -9.98
N LEU A 72 10.59 -7.01 -8.66
CA LEU A 72 11.32 -6.02 -7.87
C LEU A 72 12.83 -6.30 -7.78
N ASN A 73 13.29 -7.48 -8.17
CA ASN A 73 14.72 -7.75 -8.36
C ASN A 73 15.24 -7.32 -9.74
N CYS A 74 14.38 -6.83 -10.64
CA CYS A 74 14.75 -6.26 -11.93
C CYS A 74 14.30 -4.79 -12.03
N PRO A 75 15.07 -3.84 -11.43
CA PRO A 75 14.73 -2.42 -11.43
C PRO A 75 14.54 -1.79 -12.81
N GLU A 76 15.11 -2.39 -13.86
CA GLU A 76 14.95 -1.98 -15.25
C GLU A 76 13.48 -1.99 -15.69
N GLN A 77 12.68 -2.92 -15.18
CA GLN A 77 11.23 -2.98 -15.45
C GLN A 77 10.47 -1.78 -14.87
N PHE A 78 11.09 -1.06 -13.93
CA PHE A 78 10.60 0.17 -13.30
C PHE A 78 11.30 1.43 -13.85
N GLY A 79 11.96 1.27 -14.99
CA GLY A 79 12.61 2.31 -15.79
C GLY A 79 14.00 2.70 -15.30
N MET A 80 14.57 2.01 -14.31
CA MET A 80 15.96 2.26 -13.91
C MET A 80 16.88 1.82 -15.05
N LEU A 81 18.05 2.44 -15.15
CA LEU A 81 19.08 1.95 -16.07
C LEU A 81 19.69 0.64 -15.53
N ARG A 82 20.32 -0.14 -16.41
CA ARG A 82 21.00 -1.39 -16.05
C ARG A 82 21.96 -1.16 -14.89
N ASN A 83 21.79 -1.91 -13.80
CA ASN A 83 22.57 -1.79 -12.56
C ASN A 83 22.57 -0.40 -11.90
N GLN A 84 21.67 0.51 -12.27
CA GLN A 84 21.57 1.83 -11.62
C GLN A 84 21.04 1.69 -10.19
N ALA A 85 20.03 0.85 -10.02
CA ALA A 85 19.48 0.46 -8.74
C ALA A 85 19.93 -0.97 -8.45
N VAL A 86 20.47 -1.20 -7.26
CA VAL A 86 20.93 -2.51 -6.81
C VAL A 86 19.95 -3.04 -5.78
N PRO A 87 19.21 -4.13 -6.06
CA PRO A 87 18.39 -4.82 -5.08
C PRO A 87 19.24 -5.62 -4.11
N PHE A 88 18.93 -5.54 -2.82
CA PHE A 88 19.56 -6.31 -1.74
C PHE A 88 18.61 -6.43 -0.54
N ASN A 89 19.00 -7.17 0.49
CA ASN A 89 18.20 -7.30 1.71
C ASN A 89 18.93 -6.67 2.90
N ILE A 90 18.21 -5.88 3.69
CA ILE A 90 18.66 -5.37 4.99
C ILE A 90 18.12 -6.31 6.06
N GLU A 91 18.99 -6.90 6.87
CA GLU A 91 18.57 -7.72 8.01
C GLU A 91 18.38 -6.83 9.25
N THR A 92 17.21 -6.92 9.88
CA THR A 92 16.92 -6.24 11.13
C THR A 92 17.34 -7.09 12.34
N GLU A 93 17.46 -6.46 13.50
CA GLU A 93 17.83 -7.14 14.76
C GLU A 93 16.86 -8.28 15.15
N ASP A 94 15.59 -8.17 14.74
CA ASP A 94 14.56 -9.19 14.96
C ASP A 94 14.42 -10.20 13.82
N GLY A 95 15.40 -10.26 12.91
CA GLY A 95 15.50 -11.27 11.85
C GLY A 95 14.59 -11.05 10.65
N VAL A 96 13.97 -9.87 10.53
CA VAL A 96 13.21 -9.50 9.34
C VAL A 96 14.17 -9.07 8.23
N LYS A 97 13.87 -9.50 6.99
CA LYS A 97 14.61 -9.11 5.79
C LYS A 97 13.82 -8.06 5.04
N LEU A 98 14.37 -6.85 4.95
CA LEU A 98 13.78 -5.76 4.21
C LEU A 98 14.39 -5.70 2.82
N HIS A 99 13.56 -5.87 1.79
CA HIS A 99 13.98 -5.71 0.40
C HIS A 99 14.22 -4.24 0.10
N ALA A 100 15.41 -3.93 -0.40
CA ALA A 100 15.89 -2.57 -0.56
C ALA A 100 16.54 -2.36 -1.92
N TRP A 101 16.47 -1.13 -2.42
CA TRP A 101 17.22 -0.65 -3.58
C TRP A 101 18.15 0.48 -3.17
N GLN A 102 19.45 0.34 -3.47
CA GLN A 102 20.38 1.45 -3.50
C GLN A 102 20.47 2.00 -4.92
N ILE A 103 20.15 3.28 -5.11
CA ILE A 103 20.05 3.91 -6.42
C ILE A 103 21.16 4.96 -6.59
N VAL A 104 21.94 4.79 -7.65
CA VAL A 104 22.97 5.74 -8.07
C VAL A 104 22.34 6.87 -8.90
N PRO A 105 22.67 8.14 -8.62
CA PRO A 105 22.11 9.25 -9.39
C PRO A 105 22.70 9.34 -10.79
N LEU A 106 21.97 9.93 -11.72
CA LEU A 106 22.31 9.84 -13.14
C LEU A 106 23.67 10.44 -13.50
N GLY A 107 24.12 11.51 -12.85
CA GLY A 107 25.42 12.13 -13.12
C GLY A 107 26.59 11.26 -12.67
N VAL A 108 26.44 10.56 -11.54
CA VAL A 108 27.41 9.53 -11.11
C VAL A 108 27.36 8.31 -12.03
N TYR A 109 26.15 7.85 -12.36
CA TYR A 109 25.95 6.71 -13.26
C TYR A 109 26.61 6.97 -14.61
N GLN A 110 26.41 8.15 -15.19
CA GLN A 110 26.96 8.51 -16.49
C GLN A 110 28.49 8.49 -16.52
N ARG A 111 29.15 8.97 -15.46
CA ARG A 111 30.62 9.00 -15.36
C ARG A 111 31.25 7.62 -15.16
N ASN A 112 30.49 6.68 -14.59
CA ASN A 112 30.96 5.34 -14.25
C ASN A 112 30.21 4.25 -15.05
N ARG A 113 29.58 4.63 -16.17
CA ARG A 113 28.57 3.82 -16.86
C ARG A 113 29.07 2.43 -17.17
N ASP A 114 30.20 2.33 -17.86
CA ASP A 114 30.71 1.06 -18.36
C ASP A 114 31.07 0.14 -17.18
N ALA A 115 31.77 0.68 -16.17
CA ALA A 115 32.09 -0.04 -14.95
C ALA A 115 30.84 -0.50 -14.17
N ILE A 116 29.76 0.28 -14.14
CA ILE A 116 28.51 -0.10 -13.47
C ILE A 116 27.77 -1.19 -14.26
N VAL A 117 27.70 -1.05 -15.58
CA VAL A 117 26.99 -1.98 -16.48
C VAL A 117 27.68 -3.34 -16.55
N ASP A 118 29.02 -3.36 -16.51
CA ASP A 118 29.83 -4.58 -16.60
C ASP A 118 29.84 -5.39 -15.29
N GLN A 119 29.28 -4.87 -14.20
CA GLN A 119 29.09 -5.66 -12.98
C GLN A 119 28.13 -6.83 -13.23
N ASP A 120 28.60 -8.04 -13.00
CA ASP A 120 27.78 -9.26 -13.01
C ASP A 120 27.02 -9.40 -11.68
N LEU A 121 25.98 -8.57 -11.52
CA LEU A 121 25.13 -8.58 -10.34
C LEU A 121 23.96 -9.55 -10.51
N ILE A 122 23.85 -10.48 -9.57
CA ILE A 122 22.66 -11.33 -9.40
C ILE A 122 21.81 -10.72 -8.27
N ALA A 123 20.60 -10.28 -8.61
CA ALA A 123 19.70 -9.65 -7.67
C ALA A 123 18.79 -10.67 -6.96
N PRO A 124 18.51 -10.51 -5.66
CA PRO A 124 19.10 -9.53 -4.76
C PRO A 124 20.57 -9.88 -4.42
N VAL A 125 21.43 -8.87 -4.34
CA VAL A 125 22.84 -9.03 -3.98
C VAL A 125 22.95 -9.39 -2.50
N GLU A 126 23.85 -10.33 -2.16
CA GLU A 126 24.07 -10.78 -0.78
C GLU A 126 24.73 -9.69 0.08
N ASP A 127 25.80 -9.07 -0.42
CA ASP A 127 26.51 -7.98 0.26
C ASP A 127 26.62 -6.76 -0.65
N VAL A 128 25.75 -5.77 -0.40
CA VAL A 128 25.72 -4.51 -1.15
C VAL A 128 27.03 -3.74 -1.03
N THR A 129 27.79 -3.92 0.06
CA THR A 129 29.02 -3.15 0.31
C THR A 129 30.15 -3.47 -0.66
N THR A 130 30.07 -4.64 -1.30
CA THR A 130 31.01 -5.09 -2.33
C THR A 130 30.75 -4.45 -3.69
N THR A 131 29.55 -3.90 -3.92
CA THR A 131 29.16 -3.33 -5.21
C THR A 131 29.85 -1.99 -5.47
N LEU A 132 30.15 -1.70 -6.73
CA LEU A 132 30.67 -0.40 -7.14
C LEU A 132 29.69 0.73 -6.76
N ASN A 133 28.38 0.47 -6.86
CA ASN A 133 27.33 1.42 -6.49
C ASN A 133 27.48 1.89 -5.04
N PHE A 134 27.70 0.97 -4.10
CA PHE A 134 27.94 1.29 -2.69
C PHE A 134 29.27 2.02 -2.48
N GLN A 135 30.33 1.56 -3.14
CA GLN A 135 31.66 2.19 -3.04
C GLN A 135 31.64 3.64 -3.54
N LEU A 136 30.94 3.93 -4.65
CA LEU A 136 30.78 5.28 -5.19
C LEU A 136 30.08 6.23 -4.20
N LEU A 137 29.10 5.72 -3.45
CA LEU A 137 28.47 6.46 -2.35
C LEU A 137 29.44 6.65 -1.17
N ARG A 138 30.08 5.57 -0.72
CA ARG A 138 30.96 5.57 0.47
C ARG A 138 32.21 6.43 0.30
N ASN A 139 32.80 6.41 -0.88
CA ASN A 139 34.10 7.01 -1.15
C ASN A 139 34.02 8.51 -1.52
N ASP A 140 32.83 9.04 -1.78
CA ASP A 140 32.61 10.46 -2.03
C ASP A 140 32.17 11.17 -0.73
N PRO A 141 33.04 11.97 -0.09
CA PRO A 141 32.71 12.64 1.18
C PRO A 141 31.60 13.70 1.04
N GLU A 142 31.36 14.20 -0.18
CA GLU A 142 30.31 15.16 -0.48
C GLU A 142 29.00 14.49 -0.89
N ALA A 143 28.97 13.17 -1.01
CA ALA A 143 27.74 12.44 -1.30
C ALA A 143 26.72 12.63 -0.17
N ARG A 144 25.45 12.60 -0.56
CA ARG A 144 24.30 12.67 0.33
C ARG A 144 23.41 11.48 0.02
N LEU A 145 22.99 10.76 1.07
CA LEU A 145 22.04 9.68 0.94
C LEU A 145 20.67 10.15 1.40
N VAL A 146 19.67 10.04 0.52
CA VAL A 146 18.27 10.24 0.89
C VAL A 146 17.65 8.88 1.18
N LEU A 147 17.12 8.73 2.40
CA LEU A 147 16.29 7.58 2.77
C LEU A 147 14.86 7.86 2.33
N TYR A 148 14.37 7.12 1.34
CA TYR A 148 13.00 7.22 0.88
C TYR A 148 12.16 6.11 1.50
N MET A 149 11.13 6.50 2.24
CA MET A 149 10.22 5.59 2.93
C MET A 149 8.84 5.75 2.30
N HIS A 150 8.27 4.67 1.75
CA HIS A 150 7.03 4.75 0.96
C HIS A 150 5.77 4.86 1.84
N GLY A 151 4.61 5.21 1.27
CA GLY A 151 3.34 5.25 2.01
C GLY A 151 2.67 3.88 2.14
N THR A 152 1.45 3.85 2.67
CA THR A 152 0.60 2.64 2.71
C THR A 152 0.42 2.03 1.32
N SER A 153 0.25 0.70 1.27
CA SER A 153 0.12 -0.10 0.04
C SER A 153 1.33 0.01 -0.91
N GLY A 154 1.30 -0.78 -1.99
CA GLY A 154 2.33 -0.84 -3.01
C GLY A 154 3.66 -1.41 -2.50
N THR A 155 4.70 -1.20 -3.29
CA THR A 155 6.10 -1.55 -3.01
C THR A 155 7.02 -0.41 -3.46
N LEU A 156 8.32 -0.50 -3.19
CA LEU A 156 9.33 0.45 -3.64
C LEU A 156 9.35 0.64 -5.17
N GLY A 157 8.81 -0.30 -5.95
CA GLY A 157 8.70 -0.19 -7.41
C GLY A 157 7.38 0.41 -7.89
N SER A 158 6.39 0.59 -7.01
CA SER A 158 5.02 0.85 -7.46
C SER A 158 4.77 2.29 -7.90
N THR A 159 3.89 2.41 -8.90
CA THR A 159 3.24 3.67 -9.26
C THR A 159 4.26 4.76 -9.65
N ILE A 160 4.19 5.95 -9.03
CA ILE A 160 5.06 7.09 -9.31
C ILE A 160 6.41 7.02 -8.57
N ARG A 161 6.61 6.04 -7.68
CA ARG A 161 7.77 6.01 -6.76
C ARG A 161 9.12 5.96 -7.50
N PRO A 162 9.31 5.15 -8.56
CA PRO A 162 10.52 5.22 -9.39
C PRO A 162 10.81 6.63 -9.93
N THR A 163 9.77 7.38 -10.33
CA THR A 163 9.90 8.77 -10.77
C THR A 163 10.27 9.70 -9.62
N SER A 164 9.72 9.50 -8.42
CA SER A 164 10.12 10.24 -7.21
C SER A 164 11.62 10.10 -6.94
N TYR A 165 12.20 8.91 -7.09
CA TYR A 165 13.65 8.72 -6.94
C TYR A 165 14.45 9.59 -7.92
N ARG A 166 13.99 9.65 -9.18
CA ARG A 166 14.61 10.52 -10.19
C ARG A 166 14.51 11.98 -9.85
N ASN A 167 13.35 12.43 -9.39
CA ASN A 167 13.13 13.81 -8.99
C ASN A 167 14.03 14.18 -7.80
N ILE A 168 14.19 13.29 -6.82
CA ILE A 168 15.04 13.52 -5.64
C ILE A 168 16.49 13.76 -6.07
N TYR A 169 17.08 12.82 -6.81
CA TYR A 169 18.48 12.99 -7.19
C TYR A 169 18.69 14.06 -8.26
N SER A 170 17.66 14.48 -9.01
CA SER A 170 17.80 15.51 -10.05
C SER A 170 18.25 16.87 -9.50
N SER A 171 18.04 17.13 -8.21
CA SER A 171 18.49 18.36 -7.55
C SER A 171 20.01 18.47 -7.43
N ALA A 172 20.72 17.33 -7.33
CA ALA A 172 22.17 17.25 -7.40
C ALA A 172 22.56 15.87 -7.99
N PRO A 173 22.52 15.71 -9.32
CA PRO A 173 22.64 14.41 -9.99
C PRO A 173 24.03 13.77 -9.85
N ASP A 174 24.99 14.51 -9.30
CA ASP A 174 26.34 14.07 -9.04
C ASP A 174 26.61 13.70 -7.58
N LYS A 175 25.64 13.90 -6.68
CA LYS A 175 25.86 13.85 -5.23
C LYS A 175 24.75 13.17 -4.43
N ILE A 176 23.49 13.23 -4.86
CA ILE A 176 22.35 12.71 -4.08
C ILE A 176 22.02 11.29 -4.51
N TYR A 177 22.34 10.31 -3.67
CA TYR A 177 21.92 8.92 -3.82
C TYR A 177 20.58 8.70 -3.13
N VAL A 178 19.87 7.63 -3.52
CA VAL A 178 18.61 7.24 -2.88
C VAL A 178 18.73 5.81 -2.36
N LEU A 179 18.36 5.59 -1.12
CA LEU A 179 18.09 4.26 -0.56
C LEU A 179 16.59 4.19 -0.26
N THR A 180 15.93 3.19 -0.83
CA THR A 180 14.51 2.90 -0.57
C THR A 180 14.38 1.44 -0.20
N PHE A 181 13.36 1.10 0.59
CA PHE A 181 13.07 -0.27 0.97
C PHE A 181 11.59 -0.47 1.21
N ASP A 182 11.14 -1.72 1.04
CA ASP A 182 9.80 -2.14 1.42
C ASP A 182 9.79 -2.38 2.93
N TYR A 183 8.80 -1.82 3.64
CA TYR A 183 8.63 -2.14 5.06
C TYR A 183 8.36 -3.63 5.26
N ARG A 184 8.53 -4.09 6.50
CA ARG A 184 8.14 -5.43 6.94
C ARG A 184 6.77 -5.85 6.39
N GLY A 185 6.74 -6.98 5.69
CA GLY A 185 5.55 -7.58 5.09
C GLY A 185 5.09 -6.99 3.76
N TYR A 186 5.70 -5.89 3.29
CA TYR A 186 5.43 -5.30 1.98
C TYR A 186 6.35 -5.88 0.90
N GLY A 187 5.86 -5.93 -0.34
CA GLY A 187 6.64 -6.37 -1.49
C GLY A 187 7.39 -7.68 -1.27
N LEU A 188 8.71 -7.64 -1.38
CA LEU A 188 9.59 -8.80 -1.12
C LEU A 188 10.13 -8.87 0.32
N SER A 189 9.82 -7.89 1.17
CA SER A 189 10.22 -7.91 2.58
C SER A 189 9.44 -8.95 3.37
N SER A 190 10.13 -9.62 4.31
CA SER A 190 9.54 -10.62 5.18
C SER A 190 8.75 -10.01 6.35
N GLY A 191 8.10 -10.87 7.15
CA GLY A 191 7.37 -10.47 8.35
C GLY A 191 5.95 -9.93 8.10
N VAL A 192 5.37 -9.29 9.12
CA VAL A 192 4.01 -8.72 9.11
C VAL A 192 4.08 -7.30 9.70
N PRO A 193 3.48 -6.28 9.06
CA PRO A 193 3.54 -4.92 9.57
C PRO A 193 2.85 -4.78 10.93
N THR A 194 3.48 -4.06 11.84
CA THR A 194 2.98 -3.75 13.17
C THR A 194 3.42 -2.35 13.58
N GLU A 195 2.60 -1.67 14.38
CA GLU A 195 3.02 -0.48 15.12
C GLU A 195 3.52 -0.91 16.50
N PRO A 196 4.64 -0.36 17.02
CA PRO A 196 5.00 -0.57 18.40
C PRO A 196 3.86 -0.06 19.29
N THR A 197 3.28 -0.93 20.12
CA THR A 197 2.44 -0.46 21.22
C THR A 197 3.33 0.40 22.10
N ARG A 198 3.09 1.73 22.10
CA ARG A 198 3.76 2.67 22.99
C ARG A 198 3.70 2.09 24.40
N ARG A 199 4.84 1.64 24.94
CA ARG A 199 4.88 1.30 26.37
C ARG A 199 4.64 2.60 27.13
N PRO A 200 3.74 2.61 28.14
CA PRO A 200 3.50 3.78 28.95
C PRO A 200 4.78 4.29 29.62
#